data_AF-A0A1G1FLP8-F1
#
_entry.id   AF-A0A1G1FLP8-F1
#
_cell.length_a   1.000
_cell.length_b   1.000
_cell.length_c   1.000
_cell.angle_alpha   90.00
_cell.angle_beta   90.00
_cell.angle_gamma   90.00
#
_symmetry.space_group_name_H-M   'P 1'
#
loop_
_entity.id
_entity.type
_entity.pdbx_description
1 polymer ?
#
loop_
_entity_poly.entity_id
_entity_poly.type
_entity_poly.pdbx_seq_one_letter_code
_entity_poly.pdbx_strand_id
1 'polypeptide(L)'
;MSLITKKVVDGIISKQLITPRIPIAQLLSNTEELIMDELMAEDRINDEVREMLRKHNSAIERGKVDYRKLFELTKQKIVKERNLIL
;
A
#
# COMPACT_ATOMS: atom_id res chain seq x y z
N MET A 1 14.01 13.81 1.45
CA MET A 1 13.75 13.80 2.90
C MET A 1 12.33 14.33 3.11
N SER A 2 11.37 13.43 3.23
CA SER A 2 9.96 13.76 3.45
C SER A 2 9.75 14.57 4.73
N LEU A 3 9.11 15.75 4.62
CA LEU A 3 8.75 16.60 5.77
C LEU A 3 7.79 15.88 6.74
N ILE A 4 6.97 14.96 6.22
CA ILE A 4 5.97 14.22 6.98
C ILE A 4 6.69 13.26 7.92
N THR A 5 7.65 12.48 7.40
CA THR A 5 8.44 11.54 8.20
C THR A 5 9.15 12.23 9.36
N LYS A 6 9.76 13.39 9.10
CA LYS A 6 10.43 14.17 10.14
C LYS A 6 9.46 14.61 11.23
N LYS A 7 8.29 15.16 10.87
CA LYS A 7 7.27 15.56 11.85
C LYS A 7 6.75 14.39 12.69
N VAL A 8 6.57 13.22 12.08
CA VAL A 8 6.11 12.01 12.79
C VAL A 8 7.18 11.57 13.79
N VAL A 9 8.43 11.39 13.35
CA VAL A 9 9.54 10.98 14.22
C VAL A 9 9.77 11.99 15.35
N ASP A 10 9.84 13.28 15.03
CA ASP A 10 10.01 14.34 16.03
C ASP A 10 8.86 14.37 17.04
N GLY A 11 7.62 14.15 16.59
CA GLY A 11 6.44 14.11 17.44
C GLY A 11 6.42 12.93 18.41
N ILE A 12 6.83 11.74 17.96
CA ILE A 12 6.85 10.52 18.79
C ILE A 12 8.01 10.58 19.80
N ILE A 13 9.16 11.13 19.40
CA ILE A 13 10.30 11.37 20.30
C ILE A 13 9.98 12.44 21.34
N SER A 14 9.39 13.57 20.92
CA SER A 14 9.02 14.68 21.81
C SER A 14 8.00 14.24 22.87
N LYS A 15 7.10 13.33 22.52
CA LYS A 15 6.13 12.73 23.44
C LYS A 15 6.71 11.59 24.30
N GLN A 16 8.02 11.31 24.21
CA GLN A 16 8.72 10.21 24.90
C GLN A 16 8.09 8.83 24.69
N LEU A 17 7.40 8.63 23.55
CA LEU A 17 6.75 7.36 23.23
C LEU A 17 7.77 6.30 22.77
N ILE A 18 8.95 6.74 22.32
CA ILE A 18 10.05 5.87 21.89
C ILE A 18 11.38 6.37 22.42
N THR A 19 12.30 5.44 22.67
CA THR A 19 13.73 5.75 22.89
C THR A 19 14.51 5.22 21.69
N PRO A 20 15.05 6.09 20.82
CA PRO A 20 15.82 5.65 19.65
C PRO A 20 17.03 4.84 20.10
N ARG A 21 17.10 3.57 19.69
CA ARG A 21 18.30 2.73 19.86
C ARG A 21 19.25 2.77 18.66
N ILE A 22 18.82 3.46 17.59
CA ILE A 22 19.54 3.63 16.32
C ILE A 22 19.73 5.11 16.01
N PRO A 23 20.67 5.48 15.12
CA PRO A 23 20.85 6.85 14.69
C PRO A 23 19.56 7.45 14.09
N ILE A 24 19.26 8.71 14.40
CA ILE A 24 18.06 9.41 13.91
C ILE A 24 17.96 9.41 12.39
N ALA A 25 19.09 9.52 11.67
CA ALA A 25 19.10 9.44 10.22
C ALA A 25 18.58 8.09 9.70
N GLN A 26 18.95 6.98 10.37
CA GLN A 26 18.48 5.65 10.01
C GLN A 26 17.01 5.45 10.42
N LEU A 27 16.60 5.97 11.59
CA LEU A 27 15.21 5.98 12.01
C LEU A 27 14.31 6.71 11.00
N LEU A 28 14.74 7.88 10.53
CA LEU A 28 14.03 8.65 9.50
C LEU A 28 13.93 7.87 8.19
N SER A 29 15.03 7.28 7.71
CA SER A 29 15.02 6.48 6.47
C SER A 29 14.05 5.30 6.56
N ASN A 30 14.13 4.51 7.63
CA ASN A 30 13.25 3.35 7.81
C ASN A 30 11.78 3.76 7.94
N THR A 31 11.51 4.88 8.61
CA THR A 31 10.14 5.38 8.76
C THR A 31 9.61 5.93 7.42
N GLU A 32 10.45 6.58 6.62
CA GLU A 32 10.09 7.04 5.27
C GLU A 32 9.77 5.87 4.35
N GLU A 33 10.58 4.81 4.38
CA GLU A 33 10.35 3.58 3.63
C GLU A 33 9.04 2.90 4.06
N LEU A 34 8.81 2.77 5.38
CA LEU A 34 7.61 2.13 5.90
C LEU A 34 6.33 2.91 5.60
N ILE A 35 6.37 4.25 5.72
CA ILE A 35 5.23 5.11 5.31
C ILE A 35 5.00 5.00 3.81
N MET A 36 6.06 5.01 3.00
CA MET A 36 5.93 4.89 1.56
C MET A 36 5.38 3.53 1.15
N ASP A 37 5.85 2.44 1.75
CA ASP A 37 5.34 1.09 1.49
C ASP A 37 3.86 0.98 1.82
N GLU A 38 3.42 1.56 2.93
CA GLU A 38 2.01 1.56 3.32
C GLU A 38 1.16 2.40 2.35
N LEU A 39 1.63 3.59 1.96
CA LEU A 39 0.93 4.45 1.00
C LEU A 39 0.87 3.83 -0.39
N MET A 40 1.92 3.11 -0.80
CA MET A 40 1.98 2.42 -2.09
C MET A 40 1.29 1.06 -2.08
N ALA A 41 0.89 0.53 -0.93
CA ALA A 41 0.24 -0.77 -0.83
C ALA A 41 -1.04 -0.81 -1.68
N GLU A 42 -1.85 0.24 -1.64
CA GLU A 42 -3.08 0.31 -2.46
C GLU A 42 -2.75 0.36 -3.96
N ASP A 43 -1.76 1.16 -4.37
CA ASP A 43 -1.36 1.26 -5.77
C ASP A 43 -0.84 -0.08 -6.31
N ARG A 44 -0.03 -0.81 -5.51
CA ARG A 44 0.44 -2.16 -5.86
C ARG A 44 -0.72 -3.13 -6.07
N ILE A 45 -1.73 -3.10 -5.18
CA ILE A 45 -2.93 -3.93 -5.33
C ILE A 45 -3.69 -3.55 -6.61
N ASN A 46 -3.88 -2.26 -6.85
CA ASN A 46 -4.62 -1.77 -8.03
C ASN A 46 -3.93 -2.22 -9.33
N ASP A 47 -2.60 -2.14 -9.41
CA ASP A 47 -1.85 -2.58 -10.59
C ASP A 47 -1.86 -4.10 -10.76
N GLU A 48 -1.78 -4.87 -9.66
CA GLU A 48 -1.89 -6.34 -9.70
C GLU A 48 -3.28 -6.79 -10.18
N VAL A 49 -4.34 -6.11 -9.73
CA VAL A 49 -5.71 -6.34 -10.24
C VAL A 49 -5.79 -6.03 -11.73
N ARG A 50 -5.24 -4.89 -12.19
CA ARG A 50 -5.24 -4.53 -13.62
C ARG A 50 -4.52 -5.57 -14.47
N GLU A 51 -3.36 -6.05 -14.05
CA GLU A 51 -2.62 -7.10 -14.77
C GLU A 51 -3.39 -8.42 -14.83
N MET A 52 -4.03 -8.84 -13.72
CA MET A 52 -4.88 -10.03 -13.72
C MET A 52 -6.04 -9.90 -14.69
N LEU A 53 -6.74 -8.76 -14.67
CA LEU A 53 -7.84 -8.52 -15.61
C LEU A 53 -7.32 -8.44 -17.05
N ARG A 54 -6.14 -7.87 -17.31
CA ARG A 54 -5.54 -7.81 -18.65
C ARG A 54 -5.29 -9.21 -19.21
N LYS A 55 -4.81 -10.14 -18.38
CA LYS A 55 -4.66 -11.57 -18.75
C LYS A 55 -5.99 -12.26 -19.04
N HIS A 56 -7.11 -11.73 -18.56
CA HIS A 56 -8.44 -12.30 -18.74
C HIS A 56 -9.33 -11.49 -19.69
N ASN A 57 -8.82 -10.41 -20.30
CA ASN A 57 -9.56 -9.53 -21.21
C ASN A 57 -10.26 -10.30 -22.33
N SER A 58 -9.61 -11.30 -22.93
CA SER A 58 -10.21 -12.12 -23.99
C SER A 58 -11.42 -12.94 -23.51
N ALA A 59 -11.53 -13.27 -22.22
CA ALA A 59 -12.70 -13.90 -21.62
C ALA A 59 -13.78 -12.88 -21.23
N ILE A 60 -13.37 -11.68 -20.79
CA ILE A 60 -14.26 -10.58 -20.41
C ILE A 60 -15.01 -10.03 -21.64
N GLU A 61 -14.31 -9.83 -22.77
CA GLU A 61 -14.91 -9.37 -24.03
C GLU A 61 -15.91 -10.38 -24.60
N ARG A 62 -15.61 -11.68 -24.51
CA ARG A 62 -16.51 -12.75 -24.97
C ARG A 62 -17.76 -12.89 -24.10
N GLY A 63 -17.67 -12.55 -22.81
CA GLY A 63 -18.75 -12.75 -21.84
C GLY A 63 -19.63 -11.53 -21.56
N LYS A 64 -19.38 -10.36 -22.17
CA LYS A 64 -19.99 -9.07 -21.78
C LYS A 64 -19.90 -8.82 -20.26
N VAL A 65 -18.81 -9.26 -19.64
CA VAL A 65 -18.66 -9.11 -18.20
C VAL A 65 -18.22 -7.68 -17.90
N ASP A 66 -18.89 -7.03 -16.94
CA ASP A 66 -18.55 -5.67 -16.55
C ASP A 66 -17.17 -5.63 -15.88
N TYR A 67 -16.20 -5.01 -16.56
CA TYR A 67 -14.83 -4.85 -16.10
C TYR A 67 -14.76 -4.24 -14.70
N ARG A 68 -15.62 -3.25 -14.41
CA ARG A 68 -15.66 -2.59 -13.11
C ARG A 68 -16.04 -3.55 -12.00
N LYS A 69 -16.99 -4.44 -12.26
CA LYS A 69 -17.45 -5.44 -11.29
C LYS A 69 -16.38 -6.50 -11.02
N LEU A 70 -15.63 -6.92 -12.04
CA LEU A 70 -14.51 -7.84 -11.88
C LEU A 70 -13.33 -7.21 -11.14
N PHE A 71 -13.06 -5.93 -11.37
CA PHE A 71 -12.06 -5.17 -10.63
C PHE A 71 -12.34 -5.17 -9.13
N GLU A 72 -13.57 -4.82 -8.74
CA GLU A 72 -13.98 -4.82 -7.33
C GLU A 72 -13.90 -6.21 -6.69
N LEU A 73 -14.39 -7.24 -7.39
CA LEU A 73 -14.34 -8.64 -6.89
C LEU A 73 -12.90 -9.14 -6.72
N THR A 74 -12.01 -8.77 -7.64
CA THR A 74 -10.60 -9.19 -7.60
C THR A 74 -9.85 -8.42 -6.52
N LYS A 75 -10.09 -7.11 -6.39
CA LYS A 75 -9.56 -6.29 -5.29
C LYS A 75 -9.97 -6.87 -3.93
N GLN A 76 -11.26 -7.19 -3.75
CA GLN A 76 -11.76 -7.81 -2.51
C GLN A 76 -11.13 -9.18 -2.22
N LYS A 77 -10.87 -10.00 -3.24
CA LYS A 77 -10.15 -11.27 -3.07
C LYS A 77 -8.72 -11.06 -2.55
N ILE A 78 -7.96 -10.17 -3.19
CA ILE A 78 -6.56 -9.91 -2.80
C ILE A 78 -6.49 -9.35 -1.38
N VAL A 79 -7.36 -8.40 -1.04
CA VAL A 79 -7.42 -7.79 0.29
C VAL A 79 -7.69 -8.84 1.37
N LYS A 80 -8.62 -9.78 1.11
CA LYS A 80 -8.90 -10.89 2.01
C LYS A 80 -7.74 -11.89 2.11
N GLU A 81 -7.12 -12.25 0.99
CA GLU A 81 -6.02 -13.23 0.97
C GLU A 81 -4.76 -12.71 1.67
N ARG A 82 -4.48 -11.41 1.55
CA ARG A 82 -3.31 -10.76 2.15
C ARG A 82 -3.60 -10.11 3.50
N ASN A 83 -4.83 -10.24 4.01
CA ASN A 83 -5.30 -9.64 5.26
C ASN A 83 -4.97 -8.14 5.37
N LEU A 84 -5.05 -7.44 4.23
CA LEU A 84 -4.72 -6.02 4.13
C LEU A 84 -5.89 -5.21 4.69
N ILE A 85 -5.58 -4.18 5.47
CA ILE A 85 -6.56 -3.22 5.96
C ILE A 85 -6.51 -2.02 5.00
N LEU A 86 -7.55 -1.86 4.18
CA LEU A 86 -7.77 -0.67 3.36
C LEU A 86 -8.68 0.32 4.09
#